data_AF-A0A952VLV9-F1
#
_entry.id   AF-A0A952VLV9-F1
#
_cell.length_a   1.000
_cell.length_b   1.000
_cell.length_c   1.000
_cell.angle_alpha   90.00
_cell.angle_beta   90.00
_cell.angle_gamma   90.00
#
_symmetry.space_group_name_H-M   'P 1'
#
loop_
_entity.id
_entity.type
_entity.pdbx_description
1 polymer ?
#
loop_
_entity_poly.entity_id
_entity_poly.type
_entity_poly.pdbx_seq_one_letter_code
_entity_poly.pdbx_strand_id
1 'polypeptide(L)'
;MNITVTALNVATLLVSLGLLAHSYLERECIKDFAKKAVKKHKDPLARVLALAGFIYYNLSGKARTDPYFIPIPLFNNLGGTPGSILKKGGCCSGLTRLTIVALKTLGIDAGSVTLCLPSGQAQHCLLEVTLPTQNVLIDPTYGLYFVDELGRGMGLTKLQSGARPSFARLPYSIQTSYPENKYYEFDYRKTKTANWTKSRLRRMLHRILVCATNGTIDQIKQPAFLEWPQFVLAAFGVAVCILLNYVLIIIT
;
A
#
# COMPACT_ATOMS: atom_id res chain seq x y z
N MET A 1 26.05 26.21 22.31
CA MET A 1 25.05 25.15 22.04
C MET A 1 24.28 25.32 20.73
N ASN A 2 24.14 26.54 20.18
CA ASN A 2 23.28 26.84 19.03
C ASN A 2 23.80 26.32 17.66
N ILE A 3 25.12 26.28 17.45
CA ILE A 3 25.74 25.88 16.16
C ILE A 3 25.51 24.40 15.84
N THR A 4 25.61 23.51 16.84
CA THR A 4 25.43 22.06 16.65
C THR A 4 24.00 21.69 16.27
N VAL A 5 23.00 22.29 16.93
CA VAL A 5 21.58 22.06 16.60
C VAL A 5 21.26 22.60 15.21
N THR A 6 21.80 23.78 14.86
CA THR A 6 21.65 24.35 13.52
C THR A 6 22.24 23.42 12.45
N ALA A 7 23.46 22.92 12.64
CA ALA A 7 24.10 22.00 11.70
C ALA A 7 23.29 20.69 11.54
N LEU A 8 22.78 20.13 12.64
CA LEU A 8 21.94 18.92 12.60
C LEU A 8 20.62 19.15 11.86
N ASN A 9 19.98 20.29 12.06
CA ASN A 9 18.75 20.66 11.36
C ASN A 9 19.01 20.80 9.85
N VAL A 10 20.09 21.49 9.46
CA VAL A 10 20.46 21.64 8.04
C VAL A 10 20.72 20.27 7.41
N ALA A 11 21.50 19.41 8.07
CA ALA A 11 21.75 18.06 7.56
C ALA A 11 20.45 17.24 7.40
N THR A 12 19.55 17.29 8.39
CA THR A 12 18.27 16.57 8.36
C THR A 12 17.35 17.08 7.25
N LEU A 13 17.32 18.40 7.01
CA LEU A 13 16.55 19.00 5.92
C LEU A 13 17.13 18.62 4.55
N LEU A 14 18.45 18.63 4.38
CA LEU A 14 19.10 18.19 3.15
C LEU A 14 18.80 16.72 2.84
N VAL A 15 18.86 15.84 3.85
CA VAL A 15 18.47 14.43 3.71
C VAL A 15 17.00 14.32 3.31
N SER A 16 16.11 15.09 3.95
CA SER A 16 14.68 15.09 3.63
C SER A 16 14.41 15.54 2.19
N LEU A 17 15.10 16.59 1.71
CA LEU A 17 15.03 17.02 0.32
C LEU A 17 15.53 15.95 -0.65
N GLY A 18 16.64 15.29 -0.32
CA GLY A 18 17.16 14.16 -1.09
C GLY A 18 16.16 13.00 -1.20
N LEU A 19 15.46 12.68 -0.11
CA LEU A 19 14.40 11.67 -0.10
C LEU A 19 13.23 12.04 -1.02
N LEU A 20 12.81 13.30 -1.01
CA LEU A 20 11.76 13.80 -1.89
C LEU A 20 12.20 13.74 -3.36
N ALA A 21 13.42 14.20 -3.68
CA ALA A 21 13.97 14.12 -5.03
C ALA A 21 14.06 12.67 -5.51
N HIS A 22 14.52 11.74 -4.67
CA HIS A 22 14.57 10.32 -4.99
C HIS A 22 13.17 9.75 -5.28
N SER A 23 12.16 10.10 -4.48
CA SER A 23 10.78 9.64 -4.71
C SER A 23 10.20 10.18 -6.04
N TYR A 24 10.58 11.40 -6.44
CA TYR A 24 10.15 11.98 -7.70
C TYR A 24 10.71 11.20 -8.90
N LEU A 25 12.00 10.85 -8.85
CA LEU A 25 12.64 10.04 -9.89
C LEU A 25 12.01 8.65 -10.00
N GLU A 26 11.78 7.98 -8.87
CA GLU A 26 11.09 6.67 -8.87
C GLU A 26 9.67 6.77 -9.44
N ARG A 27 8.96 7.87 -9.17
CA ARG A 27 7.59 8.09 -9.66
C ARG A 27 7.54 8.16 -11.17
N GLU A 28 8.49 8.84 -11.82
CA GLU A 28 8.51 8.90 -13.29
C GLU A 28 8.82 7.53 -13.91
N CYS A 29 9.74 6.75 -13.33
CA CYS A 29 9.97 5.36 -13.77
C CYS A 29 8.69 4.49 -13.65
N ILE A 30 7.96 4.62 -12.55
CA ILE A 30 6.72 3.88 -12.31
C ILE A 30 5.61 4.32 -13.27
N LYS A 31 5.53 5.61 -13.57
CA LYS A 31 4.56 6.16 -14.53
C LYS A 31 4.80 5.64 -15.94
N ASP A 32 6.05 5.54 -16.37
CA ASP A 32 6.37 4.96 -17.69
C ASP A 32 6.05 3.47 -17.74
N PHE A 33 6.36 2.72 -16.67
CA PHE A 33 5.94 1.34 -16.51
C PHE A 33 4.41 1.19 -16.59
N ALA A 34 3.67 2.04 -15.88
CA ALA A 34 2.21 2.01 -15.85
C ALA A 34 1.61 2.34 -17.22
N LYS A 35 2.12 3.37 -17.91
CA LYS A 35 1.71 3.74 -19.27
C LYS A 35 1.94 2.61 -20.27
N LYS A 36 3.08 1.90 -20.17
CA LYS A 36 3.38 0.74 -21.02
C LYS A 36 2.36 -0.37 -20.83
N ALA A 37 2.01 -0.69 -19.58
CA ALA A 37 1.05 -1.74 -19.26
C ALA A 37 -0.35 -1.47 -19.83
N VAL A 38 -0.79 -0.20 -19.83
CA VAL A 38 -2.16 0.17 -20.20
C VAL A 38 -2.32 0.69 -21.63
N LYS A 39 -1.24 0.76 -22.42
CA LYS A 39 -1.19 1.43 -23.74
C LYS A 39 -2.33 1.05 -24.70
N LYS A 40 -2.79 -0.20 -24.65
CA LYS A 40 -3.82 -0.75 -25.56
C LYS A 40 -5.26 -0.64 -25.03
N HIS A 41 -5.46 -0.12 -23.82
CA HIS A 41 -6.76 -0.14 -23.13
C HIS A 41 -7.28 1.28 -22.92
N LYS A 42 -8.53 1.52 -23.33
CA LYS A 42 -9.22 2.81 -23.15
C LYS A 42 -10.17 2.80 -21.95
N ASP A 43 -10.87 1.69 -21.75
CA ASP A 43 -11.80 1.51 -20.62
C ASP A 43 -11.07 1.55 -19.26
N PRO A 44 -11.56 2.28 -18.25
CA PRO A 44 -10.93 2.38 -16.94
C PRO A 44 -10.69 1.03 -16.26
N LEU A 45 -11.67 0.13 -16.25
CA LEU A 45 -11.51 -1.18 -15.63
C LEU A 45 -10.47 -2.01 -16.40
N ALA A 46 -10.53 -2.03 -17.73
CA ALA A 46 -9.55 -2.72 -18.55
C ALA A 46 -8.11 -2.21 -18.32
N ARG A 47 -7.91 -0.89 -18.15
CA ARG A 47 -6.59 -0.32 -17.81
C ARG A 47 -6.11 -0.79 -16.45
N VAL A 48 -7.00 -0.82 -15.46
CA VAL A 48 -6.68 -1.32 -14.11
C VAL A 48 -6.29 -2.79 -14.14
N LEU A 49 -7.10 -3.63 -14.76
CA LEU A 49 -6.84 -5.07 -14.86
C LEU A 49 -5.58 -5.36 -15.66
N ALA A 50 -5.33 -4.62 -16.75
CA ALA A 50 -4.11 -4.74 -17.54
C ALA A 50 -2.86 -4.39 -16.73
N LEU A 51 -2.89 -3.30 -15.95
CA LEU A 51 -1.77 -2.93 -15.08
C LEU A 51 -1.53 -3.98 -13.99
N ALA A 52 -2.58 -4.41 -13.29
CA ALA A 52 -2.46 -5.40 -12.22
C ALA A 52 -1.97 -6.76 -12.76
N GLY A 53 -2.49 -7.21 -13.90
CA GLY A 53 -2.03 -8.42 -14.58
C GLY A 53 -0.59 -8.31 -15.07
N PHE A 54 -0.18 -7.14 -15.56
CA PHE A 54 1.21 -6.88 -15.97
C PHE A 54 2.16 -6.91 -14.76
N ILE A 55 1.75 -6.36 -13.61
CA ILE A 55 2.50 -6.48 -12.35
C ILE A 55 2.59 -7.94 -11.90
N TYR A 56 1.46 -8.67 -11.88
CA TYR A 56 1.43 -10.09 -11.55
C TYR A 56 2.43 -10.89 -12.40
N TYR A 57 2.32 -10.78 -13.73
CA TYR A 57 3.15 -11.55 -14.66
C TYR A 57 4.65 -11.24 -14.52
N ASN A 58 5.01 -9.98 -14.33
CA ASN A 58 6.42 -9.58 -14.30
C ASN A 58 7.06 -9.66 -12.92
N LEU A 59 6.28 -9.63 -11.83
CA LEU A 59 6.82 -9.42 -10.48
C LEU A 59 6.34 -10.43 -9.44
N SER A 60 5.19 -11.08 -9.64
CA SER A 60 4.74 -12.09 -8.68
C SER A 60 5.70 -13.29 -8.68
N GLY A 61 5.97 -13.82 -7.49
CA GLY A 61 6.91 -14.93 -7.29
C GLY A 61 8.40 -14.57 -7.30
N LYS A 62 8.80 -13.35 -7.71
CA LYS A 62 10.22 -12.94 -7.74
C LYS A 62 10.85 -12.79 -6.36
N ALA A 63 10.09 -12.33 -5.38
CA ALA A 63 10.56 -12.18 -4.00
C ALA A 63 9.44 -12.54 -3.02
N ARG A 64 9.79 -13.21 -1.92
CA ARG A 64 8.85 -13.56 -0.84
C ARG A 64 8.70 -12.47 0.22
N THR A 65 9.64 -11.53 0.26
CA THR A 65 9.70 -10.45 1.26
C THR A 65 9.97 -9.13 0.55
N ASP A 66 9.47 -8.04 1.11
CA ASP A 66 9.80 -6.71 0.62
C ASP A 66 11.29 -6.41 0.87
N PRO A 67 12.00 -5.78 -0.10
CA PRO A 67 13.33 -5.25 0.14
C PRO A 67 13.27 -4.15 1.21
N TYR A 68 14.32 -4.05 2.03
CA TYR A 68 14.42 -2.96 3.00
C TYR A 68 14.66 -1.63 2.28
N PHE A 69 13.92 -0.59 2.67
CA PHE A 69 14.24 0.78 2.25
C PHE A 69 15.53 1.28 2.90
N ILE A 70 15.63 1.12 4.23
CA ILE A 70 16.85 1.38 5.00
C ILE A 70 17.19 0.09 5.75
N PRO A 71 18.41 -0.47 5.56
CA PRO A 71 18.82 -1.74 6.16
C PRO A 71 19.24 -1.57 7.63
N ILE A 72 18.44 -0.85 8.41
CA ILE A 72 18.63 -0.63 9.85
C ILE A 72 17.39 -1.20 10.56
N PRO A 73 17.55 -2.07 11.58
CA PRO A 73 16.43 -2.77 12.23
C PRO A 73 15.25 -1.88 12.65
N LEU A 74 15.55 -0.65 13.11
CA LEU A 74 14.54 0.34 13.52
C LEU A 74 13.57 0.71 12.37
N PHE A 75 14.03 0.66 11.12
CA PHE A 75 13.28 1.09 9.94
C PHE A 75 12.75 -0.07 9.08
N ASN A 76 13.00 -1.33 9.47
CA ASN A 76 12.55 -2.51 8.73
C ASN A 76 11.04 -2.52 8.46
N ASN A 77 10.24 -1.88 9.33
CA ASN A 77 8.79 -1.84 9.21
C ASN A 77 8.25 -0.93 8.10
N LEU A 78 9.07 -0.01 7.55
CA LEU A 78 8.68 0.88 6.45
C LEU A 78 8.45 0.10 5.14
N GLY A 79 9.13 -1.04 4.98
CA GLY A 79 9.12 -1.84 3.75
C GLY A 79 9.84 -1.14 2.59
N GLY A 80 9.81 -1.77 1.41
CA GLY A 80 10.49 -1.27 0.23
C GLY A 80 9.80 -0.06 -0.42
N THR A 81 10.58 0.78 -1.10
CA THR A 81 10.02 1.83 -1.95
C THR A 81 9.30 1.19 -3.14
N PRO A 82 8.25 1.83 -3.71
CA PRO A 82 7.63 1.35 -4.93
C PRO A 82 8.63 1.07 -6.06
N GLY A 83 9.65 1.93 -6.24
CA GLY A 83 10.71 1.70 -7.23
C GLY A 83 11.57 0.47 -6.96
N SER A 84 11.86 0.16 -5.69
CA SER A 84 12.56 -1.06 -5.32
C SER A 84 11.73 -2.32 -5.57
N ILE A 85 10.42 -2.28 -5.32
CA ILE A 85 9.48 -3.38 -5.64
C ILE A 85 9.43 -3.60 -7.14
N LEU A 86 9.37 -2.54 -7.94
CA LEU A 86 9.37 -2.63 -9.39
C LEU A 86 10.61 -3.35 -9.93
N LYS A 87 11.78 -3.17 -9.28
CA LYS A 87 13.05 -3.79 -9.69
C LYS A 87 13.21 -5.22 -9.19
N LYS A 88 12.81 -5.49 -7.94
CA LYS A 88 13.16 -6.73 -7.22
C LYS A 88 11.97 -7.65 -6.93
N GLY A 89 10.74 -7.21 -7.19
CA GLY A 89 9.54 -7.83 -6.64
C GLY A 89 9.36 -7.51 -5.16
N GLY A 90 8.36 -8.14 -4.54
CA GLY A 90 8.05 -7.99 -3.12
C GLY A 90 6.97 -8.96 -2.69
N CYS A 91 6.60 -8.92 -1.41
CA CYS A 91 5.47 -9.69 -0.91
C CYS A 91 4.14 -9.01 -1.27
N CYS A 92 3.02 -9.55 -0.77
CA CYS A 92 1.68 -9.05 -1.11
C CYS A 92 1.48 -7.56 -0.80
N SER A 93 2.04 -7.06 0.32
CA SER A 93 1.98 -5.63 0.63
C SER A 93 2.82 -4.79 -0.32
N GLY A 94 4.00 -5.25 -0.72
CA GLY A 94 4.88 -4.54 -1.65
C GLY A 94 4.26 -4.43 -3.04
N LEU A 95 3.72 -5.52 -3.58
CA LEU A 95 3.05 -5.51 -4.89
C LEU A 95 1.79 -4.65 -4.88
N THR A 96 1.01 -4.71 -3.81
CA THR A 96 -0.16 -3.83 -3.60
C THR A 96 0.25 -2.36 -3.59
N ARG A 97 1.29 -2.01 -2.82
CA ARG A 97 1.89 -0.67 -2.76
C ARG A 97 2.30 -0.15 -4.14
N LEU A 98 3.07 -0.95 -4.88
CA LEU A 98 3.49 -0.59 -6.24
C LEU A 98 2.27 -0.37 -7.15
N THR A 99 1.26 -1.24 -7.05
CA THR A 99 0.04 -1.14 -7.88
C THR A 99 -0.74 0.14 -7.57
N ILE A 100 -0.93 0.49 -6.29
CA ILE A 100 -1.60 1.72 -5.87
C ILE A 100 -0.87 2.95 -6.43
N VAL A 101 0.46 3.00 -6.26
CA VAL A 101 1.26 4.12 -6.75
C VAL A 101 1.22 4.22 -8.28
N ALA A 102 1.34 3.09 -8.98
CA ALA A 102 1.25 3.04 -10.43
C ALA A 102 -0.13 3.52 -10.93
N LEU A 103 -1.22 3.07 -10.32
CA LEU A 103 -2.58 3.55 -10.63
C LEU A 103 -2.72 5.05 -10.38
N LYS A 104 -2.14 5.56 -9.29
CA LYS A 104 -2.19 6.99 -8.98
C LYS A 104 -1.49 7.84 -10.05
N THR A 105 -0.40 7.34 -10.66
CA THR A 105 0.25 8.03 -11.81
C THR A 105 -0.64 8.12 -13.05
N LEU A 106 -1.64 7.24 -13.16
CA LEU A 106 -2.63 7.22 -14.23
C LEU A 106 -3.91 8.01 -13.89
N GLY A 107 -3.95 8.66 -12.72
CA GLY A 107 -5.13 9.38 -12.22
C GLY A 107 -6.21 8.47 -11.65
N ILE A 108 -5.91 7.19 -11.40
CA ILE A 108 -6.87 6.20 -10.88
C ILE A 108 -6.64 6.07 -9.37
N ASP A 109 -7.72 6.20 -8.60
CA ASP A 109 -7.63 6.17 -7.14
C ASP A 109 -7.75 4.74 -6.61
N ALA A 110 -6.80 4.35 -5.76
CA ALA A 110 -6.68 2.98 -5.23
C ALA A 110 -6.14 3.01 -3.80
N GLY A 111 -6.48 1.99 -3.02
CA GLY A 111 -6.16 1.92 -1.60
C GLY A 111 -5.92 0.49 -1.16
N SER A 112 -5.07 0.31 -0.16
CA SER A 112 -4.78 -1.01 0.37
C SER A 112 -5.95 -1.55 1.18
N VAL A 113 -6.11 -2.87 1.10
CA VAL A 113 -7.07 -3.66 1.86
C VAL A 113 -6.31 -4.86 2.41
N THR A 114 -6.47 -5.05 3.71
CA THR A 114 -5.91 -6.14 4.49
C THR A 114 -6.99 -7.18 4.72
N LEU A 115 -6.78 -8.38 4.19
CA LEU A 115 -7.58 -9.55 4.50
C LEU A 115 -7.16 -10.14 5.84
N CYS A 116 -8.17 -10.50 6.64
CA CYS A 116 -7.99 -11.00 7.99
C CYS A 116 -8.55 -12.42 8.12
N LEU A 117 -7.94 -13.22 8.99
CA LEU A 117 -8.50 -14.50 9.43
C LEU A 117 -9.72 -14.28 10.36
N PRO A 118 -10.52 -15.33 10.65
CA PRO A 118 -11.56 -15.29 11.67
C PRO A 118 -11.08 -14.83 13.05
N SER A 119 -9.80 -15.02 13.37
CA SER A 119 -9.18 -14.49 14.61
C SER A 119 -9.06 -12.95 14.62
N GLY A 120 -9.25 -12.28 13.48
CA GLY A 120 -8.99 -10.86 13.28
C GLY A 120 -7.53 -10.53 12.98
N GLN A 121 -6.66 -11.54 12.86
CA GLN A 121 -5.26 -11.36 12.47
C GLN A 121 -5.14 -11.01 10.99
N ALA A 122 -4.41 -9.94 10.67
CA ALA A 122 -4.07 -9.60 9.30
C ALA A 122 -3.21 -10.70 8.66
N GLN A 123 -3.59 -11.11 7.46
CA GLN A 123 -3.01 -12.27 6.78
C GLN A 123 -2.52 -11.95 5.37
N HIS A 124 -3.29 -11.19 4.60
CA HIS A 124 -2.97 -10.89 3.21
C HIS A 124 -3.29 -9.43 2.86
N CYS A 125 -2.64 -8.90 1.83
CA CYS A 125 -2.83 -7.52 1.38
C CYS A 125 -3.14 -7.49 -0.11
N LEU A 126 -4.17 -6.75 -0.47
CA LEU A 126 -4.62 -6.48 -1.84
C LEU A 126 -5.09 -5.01 -1.94
N LEU A 127 -5.64 -4.59 -3.07
CA LEU A 127 -6.15 -3.22 -3.22
C LEU A 127 -7.62 -3.16 -3.61
N GLU A 128 -8.30 -2.10 -3.19
CA GLU A 128 -9.54 -1.63 -3.78
C GLU A 128 -9.24 -0.48 -4.74
N VAL A 129 -9.85 -0.53 -5.93
CA VAL A 129 -9.80 0.55 -6.92
C VAL A 129 -11.17 1.20 -7.00
N THR A 130 -11.19 2.53 -6.98
CA THR A 130 -12.39 3.34 -7.14
C THR A 130 -12.54 3.75 -8.60
N LEU A 131 -13.56 3.23 -9.27
CA LEU A 131 -13.93 3.62 -10.65
C LEU A 131 -15.22 4.44 -10.62
N PRO A 132 -15.56 5.18 -11.69
CA PRO A 132 -16.75 6.03 -11.72
C PRO A 132 -18.06 5.30 -11.42
N THR A 133 -18.16 4.01 -11.78
CA THR A 133 -19.39 3.22 -11.67
C THR A 133 -19.36 2.16 -10.58
N GLN A 134 -18.18 1.80 -10.06
CA GLN A 134 -18.03 0.72 -9.09
C GLN A 134 -16.65 0.74 -8.42
N ASN A 135 -16.57 0.13 -7.24
CA ASN A 135 -15.30 -0.27 -6.66
C ASN A 135 -14.99 -1.73 -7.00
N VAL A 136 -13.70 -2.04 -7.17
CA VAL A 136 -13.24 -3.40 -7.50
C VAL A 136 -12.02 -3.76 -6.66
N LEU A 137 -12.07 -4.91 -6.01
CA LEU A 137 -10.94 -5.49 -5.29
C LEU A 137 -10.08 -6.32 -6.23
N ILE A 138 -8.78 -6.13 -6.13
CA ILE A 138 -7.79 -6.68 -7.06
C ILE A 138 -6.60 -7.18 -6.26
N ASP A 139 -6.17 -8.40 -6.58
CA ASP A 139 -5.01 -9.04 -5.99
C ASP A 139 -3.92 -9.27 -7.05
N PRO A 140 -2.94 -8.36 -7.15
CA PRO A 140 -1.83 -8.48 -8.09
C PRO A 140 -0.82 -9.56 -7.67
N THR A 141 -0.93 -10.11 -6.46
CA THR A 141 -0.06 -11.19 -5.97
C THR A 141 -0.52 -12.53 -6.55
N TYR A 142 -1.83 -12.78 -6.52
CA TYR A 142 -2.42 -14.03 -7.00
C TYR A 142 -2.95 -13.95 -8.43
N GLY A 143 -2.97 -12.77 -9.04
CA GLY A 143 -3.46 -12.64 -10.40
C GLY A 143 -4.99 -12.72 -10.47
N LEU A 144 -5.69 -12.22 -9.45
CA LEU A 144 -7.14 -12.31 -9.31
C LEU A 144 -7.78 -10.94 -9.12
N TYR A 145 -9.06 -10.83 -9.44
CA TYR A 145 -9.93 -9.75 -9.00
C TYR A 145 -11.29 -10.29 -8.59
N PHE A 146 -11.98 -9.55 -7.72
CA PHE A 146 -13.19 -10.00 -7.08
C PHE A 146 -14.41 -9.60 -7.90
N VAL A 147 -15.30 -10.54 -8.10
CA VAL A 147 -16.56 -10.36 -8.82
C VAL A 147 -17.74 -10.90 -8.04
N ASP A 148 -18.93 -10.38 -8.30
CA ASP A 148 -20.18 -10.95 -7.82
C ASP A 148 -20.61 -12.15 -8.67
N GLU A 149 -21.75 -12.76 -8.30
CA GLU A 149 -22.32 -13.92 -8.99
C GLU A 149 -22.65 -13.66 -10.47
N LEU A 150 -22.78 -12.38 -10.86
CA LEU A 150 -23.04 -11.96 -12.24
C LEU A 150 -21.74 -11.54 -12.96
N GLY A 151 -20.57 -11.73 -12.35
CA GLY A 151 -19.28 -11.37 -12.92
C GLY A 151 -18.94 -9.89 -12.86
N ARG A 152 -19.72 -9.06 -12.14
CA ARG A 152 -19.46 -7.62 -11.99
C ARG A 152 -18.44 -7.38 -10.88
N GLY A 153 -17.66 -6.31 -10.99
CA GLY A 153 -16.64 -5.98 -10.00
C GLY A 153 -17.21 -5.82 -8.58
N MET A 154 -16.48 -6.35 -7.60
CA MET A 154 -16.88 -6.32 -6.19
C MET A 154 -15.89 -5.49 -5.36
N GLY A 155 -16.41 -4.51 -4.63
CA GLY A 155 -15.66 -3.67 -3.69
C GLY A 155 -15.72 -4.17 -2.24
N LEU A 156 -14.98 -3.49 -1.37
CA LEU A 156 -14.82 -3.81 0.05
C LEU A 156 -16.14 -3.77 0.82
N THR A 157 -16.98 -2.77 0.58
CA THR A 157 -18.26 -2.60 1.29
C THR A 157 -19.19 -3.80 1.10
N LYS A 158 -19.25 -4.37 -0.12
CA LYS A 158 -20.06 -5.57 -0.41
C LYS A 158 -19.50 -6.80 0.28
N LEU A 159 -18.17 -6.96 0.31
CA LEU A 159 -17.53 -8.05 1.06
C LEU A 159 -17.82 -7.96 2.56
N GLN A 160 -17.72 -6.76 3.13
CA GLN A 160 -17.95 -6.53 4.55
C GLN A 160 -19.42 -6.73 4.96
N SER A 161 -20.38 -6.51 4.06
CA SER A 161 -21.79 -6.84 4.31
C SER A 161 -22.08 -8.35 4.29
N GLY A 162 -21.09 -9.18 3.93
CA GLY A 162 -21.18 -10.63 3.93
C GLY A 162 -21.47 -11.25 2.57
N ALA A 163 -21.35 -10.48 1.46
CA ALA A 163 -21.39 -11.07 0.13
C ALA A 163 -20.21 -12.05 -0.04
N ARG A 164 -20.49 -13.22 -0.64
CA ARG A 164 -19.45 -14.18 -0.98
C ARG A 164 -18.83 -13.77 -2.33
N PRO A 165 -17.50 -13.57 -2.40
CA PRO A 165 -16.88 -13.25 -3.66
C PRO A 165 -16.77 -14.49 -4.55
N SER A 166 -16.92 -14.27 -5.86
CA SER A 166 -16.32 -15.09 -6.88
C SER A 166 -15.03 -14.42 -7.37
N PHE A 167 -14.17 -15.17 -8.06
CA PHE A 167 -12.89 -14.66 -8.55
C PHE A 167 -12.85 -14.73 -10.07
N ALA A 168 -12.30 -13.68 -10.66
CA ALA A 168 -11.96 -13.64 -12.07
C ALA A 168 -10.46 -13.38 -12.23
N ARG A 169 -9.92 -13.81 -13.37
CA ARG A 169 -8.48 -13.82 -13.62
C ARG A 169 -8.01 -12.47 -14.13
N LEU A 170 -6.90 -11.98 -13.60
CA LEU A 170 -6.17 -10.89 -14.25
C LEU A 170 -5.58 -11.37 -15.58
N PRO A 171 -5.36 -10.46 -16.55
CA PRO A 171 -4.57 -10.77 -17.74
C PRO A 171 -3.26 -11.45 -17.35
N TYR A 172 -2.85 -12.46 -18.14
CA TYR A 172 -1.66 -13.30 -17.92
C TYR A 172 -1.73 -14.25 -16.71
N SER A 173 -2.79 -14.21 -15.91
CA SER A 173 -2.98 -15.16 -14.81
C SER A 173 -3.63 -16.46 -15.29
N ILE A 174 -3.09 -17.58 -14.79
CA ILE A 174 -3.71 -18.90 -14.91
C ILE A 174 -4.55 -19.26 -13.66
N GLN A 175 -4.41 -18.49 -12.58
CA GLN A 175 -5.08 -18.76 -11.31
C GLN A 175 -6.56 -18.41 -11.42
N THR A 176 -7.44 -19.28 -10.93
CA THR A 176 -8.90 -19.09 -10.90
C THR A 176 -9.45 -18.86 -9.50
N SER A 177 -8.66 -19.15 -8.46
CA SER A 177 -9.07 -19.09 -7.06
C SER A 177 -7.85 -19.01 -6.16
N TYR A 178 -8.06 -18.71 -4.87
CA TYR A 178 -7.03 -18.89 -3.86
C TYR A 178 -6.80 -20.38 -3.58
N PRO A 179 -5.59 -20.80 -3.18
CA PRO A 179 -5.35 -22.16 -2.74
C PRO A 179 -6.24 -22.56 -1.56
N GLU A 180 -6.69 -23.81 -1.55
CA GLU A 180 -7.51 -24.36 -0.47
C GLU A 180 -6.64 -24.74 0.75
N ASN A 181 -6.31 -23.77 1.59
CA ASN A 181 -5.71 -24.03 2.90
C ASN A 181 -5.98 -22.90 3.91
N LYS A 182 -5.66 -23.16 5.19
CA LYS A 182 -5.93 -22.26 6.32
C LYS A 182 -5.40 -20.84 6.16
N TYR A 183 -4.39 -20.63 5.32
CA TYR A 183 -3.87 -19.28 5.03
C TYR A 183 -4.94 -18.39 4.35
N TYR A 184 -5.83 -18.99 3.56
CA TYR A 184 -6.83 -18.29 2.73
C TYR A 184 -8.26 -18.38 3.27
N GLU A 185 -8.43 -18.89 4.49
CA GLU A 185 -9.71 -18.87 5.21
C GLU A 185 -9.98 -17.45 5.73
N PHE A 186 -10.23 -16.51 4.83
CA PHE A 186 -10.45 -15.11 5.18
C PHE A 186 -11.86 -14.88 5.72
N ASP A 187 -11.96 -14.08 6.78
CA ASP A 187 -13.23 -13.48 7.20
C ASP A 187 -13.34 -12.08 6.59
N TYR A 188 -14.08 -12.00 5.48
CA TYR A 188 -14.24 -10.76 4.72
C TYR A 188 -14.91 -9.64 5.52
N ARG A 189 -15.68 -9.95 6.57
CA ARG A 189 -16.31 -8.95 7.45
C ARG A 189 -15.31 -8.27 8.37
N LYS A 190 -14.15 -8.91 8.60
CA LYS A 190 -13.05 -8.39 9.44
C LYS A 190 -11.93 -7.72 8.64
N THR A 191 -12.11 -7.58 7.32
CA THR A 191 -11.17 -6.91 6.43
C THR A 191 -11.06 -5.43 6.79
N LYS A 192 -9.85 -4.87 6.62
CA LYS A 192 -9.53 -3.50 7.05
C LYS A 192 -8.72 -2.79 5.98
N THR A 193 -8.65 -1.47 6.00
CA THR A 193 -7.80 -0.69 5.09
C THR A 193 -6.32 -0.61 5.50
N ALA A 194 -5.96 -1.16 6.66
CA ALA A 194 -4.57 -1.20 7.13
C ALA A 194 -4.26 -2.43 7.98
N ASN A 195 -3.00 -2.87 7.95
CA ASN A 195 -2.51 -3.92 8.83
C ASN A 195 -2.20 -3.35 10.22
N TRP A 196 -3.23 -3.33 11.06
CA TRP A 196 -3.17 -2.90 12.46
C TRP A 196 -2.49 -3.92 13.39
N THR A 197 -2.41 -5.19 13.00
CA THR A 197 -1.82 -6.25 13.82
C THR A 197 -0.32 -6.41 13.64
N LYS A 198 0.30 -5.69 12.68
CA LYS A 198 1.73 -5.79 12.33
C LYS A 198 2.69 -5.53 13.51
N SER A 199 2.37 -4.62 14.43
CA SER A 199 3.24 -4.30 15.56
C SER A 199 2.46 -3.91 16.82
N ARG A 200 3.10 -3.98 17.99
CA ARG A 200 2.50 -3.56 19.27
C ARG A 200 2.04 -2.11 19.23
N LEU A 201 2.87 -1.23 18.68
CA LEU A 201 2.53 0.20 18.52
C LEU A 201 1.29 0.38 17.64
N ARG A 202 1.22 -0.30 16.49
CA ARG A 202 0.03 -0.22 15.61
C ARG A 202 -1.23 -0.75 16.29
N ARG A 203 -1.14 -1.84 17.05
CA ARG A 203 -2.27 -2.38 17.82
C ARG A 203 -2.75 -1.39 18.89
N MET A 204 -1.82 -0.72 19.57
CA MET A 204 -2.16 0.30 20.56
C MET A 204 -2.84 1.51 19.90
N LEU A 205 -2.24 2.06 18.84
CA LEU A 205 -2.83 3.16 18.08
C LEU A 205 -4.20 2.80 17.51
N HIS A 206 -4.35 1.57 17.01
CA HIS A 206 -5.63 1.07 16.50
C HIS A 206 -6.72 1.12 17.58
N ARG A 207 -6.44 0.67 18.80
CA ARG A 207 -7.41 0.73 19.91
C ARG A 207 -7.84 2.17 20.20
N ILE A 208 -6.89 3.10 20.25
CA ILE A 208 -7.16 4.53 20.49
C ILE A 208 -8.04 5.09 19.36
N LEU A 209 -7.65 4.84 18.11
CA LEU A 209 -8.35 5.35 16.94
C LEU A 209 -9.73 4.73 16.77
N VAL A 210 -9.91 3.45 17.08
CA VAL A 210 -11.23 2.80 17.07
C VAL A 210 -12.16 3.49 18.05
N CYS A 211 -11.70 3.80 19.27
CA CYS A 211 -12.49 4.53 20.24
C CYS A 211 -12.81 5.95 19.76
N ALA A 212 -11.81 6.66 19.21
CA ALA A 212 -11.98 8.04 18.75
C ALA A 212 -12.87 8.18 17.49
N THR A 213 -12.96 7.14 16.67
CA THR A 213 -13.64 7.17 15.37
C THR A 213 -14.89 6.29 15.31
N ASN A 214 -15.31 5.73 16.45
CA ASN A 214 -16.38 4.73 16.53
C ASN A 214 -16.21 3.58 15.52
N GLY A 215 -14.96 3.12 15.36
CA GLY A 215 -14.60 2.02 14.46
C GLY A 215 -14.42 2.38 12.98
N THR A 216 -14.76 3.61 12.54
CA THR A 216 -14.65 3.99 11.12
C THR A 216 -13.21 3.96 10.59
N ILE A 217 -12.20 4.04 11.47
CA ILE A 217 -10.78 3.88 11.11
C ILE A 217 -10.48 2.61 10.30
N ASP A 218 -11.24 1.52 10.49
CA ASP A 218 -11.04 0.26 9.74
C ASP A 218 -11.41 0.36 8.26
N GLN A 219 -12.12 1.43 7.87
CA GLN A 219 -12.59 1.69 6.50
C GLN A 219 -11.89 2.91 5.87
N ILE A 220 -11.07 3.64 6.63
CA ILE A 220 -10.37 4.83 6.10
C ILE A 220 -9.27 4.37 5.17
N LYS A 221 -9.46 4.66 3.88
CA LYS A 221 -8.46 4.42 2.84
C LYS A 221 -7.17 5.16 3.14
N GLN A 222 -6.05 4.44 3.17
CA GLN A 222 -4.75 5.04 3.32
C GLN A 222 -4.42 5.91 2.08
N PRO A 223 -4.05 7.19 2.25
CA PRO A 223 -3.61 8.02 1.13
C PRO A 223 -2.40 7.44 0.41
N ALA A 224 -2.40 7.50 -0.93
CA ALA A 224 -1.34 6.94 -1.76
C ALA A 224 0.06 7.53 -1.49
N PHE A 225 0.17 8.73 -0.92
CA PHE A 225 1.48 9.29 -0.56
C PHE A 225 2.12 8.51 0.62
N LEU A 226 1.34 7.90 1.51
CA LEU A 226 1.87 7.06 2.59
C LEU A 226 2.42 5.72 2.10
N GLU A 227 2.24 5.39 0.82
CA GLU A 227 2.88 4.24 0.17
C GLU A 227 4.36 4.50 -0.19
N TRP A 228 4.86 5.71 0.04
CA TRP A 228 6.26 6.09 -0.14
C TRP A 228 6.98 6.17 1.20
N PRO A 229 7.83 5.18 1.56
CA PRO A 229 8.68 5.25 2.75
C PRO A 229 9.49 6.54 2.85
N GLN A 230 9.90 7.10 1.71
CA GLN A 230 10.60 8.39 1.61
C GLN A 230 9.82 9.53 2.25
N PHE A 231 8.51 9.63 2.01
CA PHE A 231 7.67 10.69 2.56
C PHE A 231 7.49 10.55 4.06
N VAL A 232 7.30 9.33 4.54
CA VAL A 232 7.19 9.04 5.97
C VAL A 232 8.48 9.44 6.70
N LEU A 233 9.63 9.10 6.14
CA LEU A 233 10.92 9.42 6.75
C LEU A 233 11.26 10.91 6.67
N ALA A 234 10.97 11.57 5.54
CA ALA A 234 11.15 13.01 5.41
C ALA A 234 10.26 13.78 6.41
N ALA A 235 9.00 13.39 6.55
CA ALA A 235 8.09 13.99 7.53
C ALA A 235 8.57 13.77 8.96
N PHE A 236 9.08 12.58 9.28
CA PHE A 236 9.69 12.30 10.58
C PHE A 236 10.92 13.18 10.84
N GLY A 237 11.81 13.34 9.85
CA GLY A 237 12.98 14.22 9.95
C GLY A 237 12.59 15.67 10.24
N VAL A 238 11.60 16.20 9.51
CA VAL A 238 11.07 17.55 9.75
C VAL A 238 10.47 17.70 11.16
N ALA A 239 9.71 16.71 11.63
CA ALA A 239 9.14 16.72 12.97
C ALA A 239 10.23 16.74 14.06
N VAL A 240 11.32 15.98 13.87
CA VAL A 240 12.48 15.99 14.77
C VAL A 240 13.14 17.37 14.78
N CYS A 241 13.34 18.01 13.62
CA CYS A 241 13.88 19.37 13.56
C CYS A 241 12.99 20.35 14.35
N ILE A 242 11.67 20.30 14.16
CA ILE A 242 10.73 21.18 14.87
C ILE A 242 10.84 20.96 16.38
N LEU A 243 10.86 19.71 16.83
CA LEU A 243 10.99 19.37 18.25
C LEU A 243 12.29 19.87 18.85
N LEU A 244 13.43 19.69 18.15
CA LEU A 244 14.73 20.16 18.63
C LEU A 244 14.78 21.68 18.76
N ASN A 245 14.20 22.41 17.80
CA ASN A 245 14.10 23.87 17.89
C ASN A 245 13.19 24.30 19.05
N TYR A 246 12.05 23.64 19.25
CA TYR A 246 11.14 23.94 20.34
C TYR A 246 11.79 23.72 21.72
N VAL A 247 12.51 22.60 21.89
CA VAL A 247 13.28 22.31 23.11
C VAL A 247 14.38 23.35 23.32
N LEU A 248 15.08 23.77 22.26
CA LEU A 248 16.11 24.80 22.35
C LEU A 248 15.51 26.13 22.83
N ILE A 249 14.37 26.56 22.28
CA ILE A 249 13.65 27.77 22.67
C ILE A 249 13.22 27.73 24.15
N ILE A 250 12.82 26.57 24.67
CA ILE A 250 12.42 26.45 26.09
C ILE A 250 13.61 26.56 27.04
N ILE A 251 14.79 26.10 26.62
CA ILE A 251 15.98 25.99 27.47
C ILE A 251 16.87 27.26 27.41
N THR A 252 16.77 28.06 26.35
CA THR A 252 17.47 29.35 26.19
C THR A 252 16.64 30.52 26.68
#